data_AF-A0A9D2WTY1-F1
#
_entry.id   AF-A0A9D2WTY1-F1
#
_cell.length_a   1.000
_cell.length_b   1.000
_cell.length_c   1.000
_cell.angle_alpha   90.00
_cell.angle_beta   90.00
_cell.angle_gamma   90.00
#
_symmetry.space_group_name_H-M   'P 1'
#
loop_
_entity.id
_entity.type
_entity.pdbx_description
1 polymer ?
#
loop_
_entity_poly.entity_id
_entity_poly.type
_entity_poly.pdbx_seq_one_letter_code
_entity_poly.pdbx_strand_id
1 'polypeptide(L)'
;MFMLKNEKGMAMVLVLFIVVLTTMLGTVVWHASSQETLSSRKNENKTQAYYFARSGVEMAISLIKNGYCDDMSPADPPVEFWGTLDGPLSPTETQDYNIKFIISLDIVDGEYYFNIDSVGIVREGQIYAAQAQSDLKYKIRKSDIVDNGSNAGGNGGVVGDPMALFAETSITINSDAKINGNVATNSITANSIKFSYNGYINNGNLYIGPGGDGASVVQFTGWQRGPETNIPNGSIENLPSVREYPLPSYQFDPFPSFLPLPEEPQTPVSVSAGGTIANDGWYNVNVNNGNLLINTGSAGEIRKVCVSSFNLNGGHIQVQGSGRLYLYISGNFSMKNSTINNNGDSTLVYIFLHSDIKSITLDHNIKIFGSLYAEDATIKLTGNSMVKGNIYTEGSVVELLGSNREAVSGSIFAENGNIKVYGDSIIRGNIYSAGDMVEVYGSVRDAVIGAIFIENGVVNIYGSATINGDVISRGGTVRVSGSGAAVNGFTYAPCSNVEVLNSGMIQGTVVANTCTVDGGNRDAITANSSLDTTFFNSLGWGTNGPPSLVLNEQVTPVVTPNTNWRNKGKWVKE
;
A
#
# COMPACT_ATOMS: atom_id res chain seq x y z
N MET A 1 57.01 -48.59 7.83
CA MET A 1 56.72 -47.92 9.12
C MET A 1 56.83 -46.42 8.88
N PHE A 2 55.72 -45.72 8.62
CA PHE A 2 55.71 -44.26 8.47
C PHE A 2 55.05 -43.65 9.72
N MET A 3 55.81 -42.86 10.47
CA MET A 3 55.36 -42.11 11.63
C MET A 3 54.41 -40.98 11.19
N LEU A 4 53.15 -41.04 11.61
CA LEU A 4 52.22 -39.91 11.54
C LEU A 4 52.61 -38.88 12.61
N LYS A 5 52.96 -37.66 12.18
CA LYS A 5 53.19 -36.52 13.08
C LYS A 5 51.86 -36.05 13.68
N ASN A 6 51.94 -35.61 14.93
CA ASN A 6 50.81 -35.27 15.79
C ASN A 6 50.30 -33.84 15.51
N GLU A 7 49.39 -33.68 14.54
CA GLU A 7 48.77 -32.40 14.10
C GLU A 7 47.62 -31.90 15.00
N LYS A 8 47.55 -32.32 16.27
CA LYS A 8 46.44 -31.97 17.17
C LYS A 8 46.38 -30.48 17.55
N GLY A 9 47.50 -29.76 17.44
CA GLY A 9 47.57 -28.32 17.77
C GLY A 9 47.04 -27.41 16.66
N MET A 10 47.41 -27.67 15.40
CA MET A 10 46.98 -26.85 14.23
C MET A 10 45.48 -26.99 13.95
N ALA A 11 44.92 -28.18 14.16
CA ALA A 11 43.48 -28.42 14.01
C ALA A 11 42.66 -27.59 15.01
N MET A 12 43.14 -27.43 16.25
CA MET A 12 42.43 -26.64 17.26
C MET A 12 42.43 -25.14 16.92
N VAL A 13 43.55 -24.62 16.44
CA VAL A 13 43.66 -23.21 16.01
C VAL A 13 42.76 -22.93 14.82
N LEU A 14 42.70 -23.84 13.84
CA LEU A 14 41.81 -23.70 12.68
C LEU A 14 40.33 -23.70 13.08
N VAL A 15 39.92 -24.63 13.95
CA VAL A 15 38.54 -24.71 14.44
C VAL A 15 38.17 -23.44 15.22
N LEU A 16 39.08 -22.94 16.05
CA LEU A 16 38.85 -21.72 16.82
C LEU A 16 38.72 -20.49 15.91
N PHE A 17 39.50 -20.44 14.82
CA PHE A 17 39.39 -19.39 13.82
C PHE A 17 38.07 -19.45 13.05
N ILE A 18 37.62 -20.66 12.67
CA ILE A 18 36.34 -20.88 12.00
C ILE A 18 35.18 -20.50 12.92
N VAL A 19 35.25 -20.85 14.22
CA VAL A 19 34.25 -20.47 15.22
C VAL A 19 34.19 -18.95 15.35
N VAL A 20 35.32 -18.26 15.49
CA VAL A 20 35.33 -16.79 15.58
C VAL A 20 34.73 -16.14 14.33
N LEU A 21 35.10 -16.62 13.15
CA LEU A 21 34.54 -16.12 11.88
C LEU A 21 33.03 -16.36 11.77
N THR A 22 32.54 -17.56 12.11
CA THR A 22 31.10 -17.88 12.09
C THR A 22 30.34 -17.11 13.15
N THR A 23 30.93 -16.85 14.32
CA THR A 23 30.28 -16.04 15.37
C THR A 23 30.16 -14.58 14.93
N MET A 24 31.19 -14.02 14.28
CA MET A 24 31.13 -12.65 13.75
C MET A 24 30.10 -12.50 12.61
N LEU A 25 29.99 -13.49 11.72
CA LEU A 25 28.96 -13.49 10.68
C LEU A 25 27.56 -13.66 11.27
N GLY A 26 27.42 -14.54 12.27
CA GLY A 26 26.16 -14.78 12.97
C GLY A 26 25.63 -13.56 13.72
N THR A 27 26.51 -12.81 14.38
CA THR A 27 26.11 -11.59 15.10
C THR A 27 25.64 -10.48 14.16
N VAL A 28 26.26 -10.34 12.98
CA VAL A 28 25.84 -9.35 11.97
C VAL A 28 24.44 -9.67 11.43
N VAL A 29 24.15 -10.94 11.12
CA VAL A 29 22.83 -11.37 10.63
C VAL A 29 21.76 -11.22 11.72
N TRP A 30 22.08 -11.59 12.96
CA TRP A 30 21.18 -11.40 14.09
C TRP A 30 20.86 -9.91 14.32
N HIS A 31 21.87 -9.06 14.23
CA HIS A 31 21.70 -7.62 14.40
C HIS A 31 20.86 -7.01 13.27
N ALA A 32 21.06 -7.43 12.01
CA ALA A 32 20.24 -6.99 10.88
C ALA A 32 18.78 -7.43 11.03
N SER A 33 18.53 -8.70 11.34
CA SER A 33 17.18 -9.25 11.49
C SER A 33 16.43 -8.69 12.72
N SER A 34 17.14 -8.46 13.82
CA SER A 34 16.58 -7.79 15.00
C SER A 34 16.25 -6.34 14.69
N GLN A 35 17.10 -5.63 13.93
CA GLN A 35 16.78 -4.29 13.45
C GLN A 35 15.56 -4.27 12.53
N GLU A 36 15.40 -5.24 11.63
CA GLU A 36 14.20 -5.33 10.76
C GLU A 36 12.93 -5.53 11.58
N THR A 37 12.94 -6.42 12.57
CA THR A 37 11.77 -6.69 13.43
C THR A 37 11.42 -5.47 14.30
N LEU A 38 12.44 -4.81 14.85
CA LEU A 38 12.26 -3.58 15.63
C LEU A 38 11.83 -2.40 14.73
N SER A 39 12.35 -2.32 13.51
CA SER A 39 11.95 -1.34 12.51
C SER A 39 10.50 -1.53 12.10
N SER A 40 10.08 -2.78 11.84
CA SER A 40 8.70 -3.13 11.49
C SER A 40 7.73 -2.77 12.61
N ARG A 41 8.00 -3.16 13.86
CA ARG A 41 7.14 -2.78 15.01
C ARG A 41 7.14 -1.27 15.26
N LYS A 42 8.30 -0.62 15.13
CA LYS A 42 8.38 0.84 15.24
C LYS A 42 7.59 1.52 14.14
N ASN A 43 7.58 0.96 12.93
CA ASN A 43 6.82 1.49 11.81
C ASN A 43 5.32 1.29 12.01
N GLU A 44 4.90 0.11 12.48
CA GLU A 44 3.52 -0.19 12.85
C GLU A 44 3.02 0.74 13.97
N ASN A 45 3.78 0.87 15.07
CA ASN A 45 3.41 1.74 16.19
C ASN A 45 3.40 3.22 15.80
N LYS A 46 4.32 3.67 14.93
CA LYS A 46 4.29 5.03 14.39
C LYS A 46 3.06 5.28 13.51
N THR A 47 2.69 4.29 12.72
CA THR A 47 1.51 4.37 11.85
C THR A 47 0.25 4.46 12.70
N GLN A 48 0.12 3.62 13.73
CA GLN A 48 -0.98 3.69 14.69
C GLN A 48 -1.01 5.04 15.46
N ALA A 49 0.14 5.54 15.92
CA ALA A 49 0.24 6.85 16.57
C ALA A 49 -0.19 7.98 15.63
N TYR A 50 0.16 7.90 14.35
CA TYR A 50 -0.27 8.86 13.35
C TYR A 50 -1.79 8.82 13.12
N TYR A 51 -2.40 7.63 13.07
CA TYR A 51 -3.86 7.50 12.97
C TYR A 51 -4.58 8.14 14.15
N PHE A 52 -4.11 7.91 15.37
CA PHE A 52 -4.67 8.56 16.55
C PHE A 52 -4.55 10.08 16.50
N ALA A 53 -3.41 10.61 16.04
CA ALA A 53 -3.22 12.05 15.86
C ALA A 53 -4.17 12.60 14.78
N ARG A 54 -4.37 11.87 13.68
CA ARG A 54 -5.29 12.29 12.61
C ARG A 54 -6.75 12.30 13.07
N SER A 55 -7.19 11.26 13.76
CA SER A 55 -8.54 11.22 14.37
C SER A 55 -8.75 12.36 15.37
N GLY A 56 -7.70 12.77 16.09
CA GLY A 56 -7.76 13.95 16.97
C GLY A 56 -8.00 15.26 16.21
N VAL A 57 -7.37 15.46 15.05
CA VAL A 57 -7.66 16.60 14.18
C VAL A 57 -9.11 16.58 13.68
N GLU A 58 -9.61 15.42 13.24
CA GLU A 58 -10.99 15.28 12.76
C GLU A 58 -12.03 15.57 13.86
N MET A 59 -11.78 15.10 15.09
CA MET A 59 -12.63 15.38 16.25
C MET A 59 -12.61 16.88 16.63
N ALA A 60 -11.44 17.52 16.59
CA ALA A 60 -11.30 18.94 16.84
C ALA A 60 -12.08 19.78 15.80
N ILE A 61 -11.97 19.42 14.52
CA ILE A 61 -12.74 20.07 13.44
C ILE A 61 -14.24 19.93 13.69
N SER A 62 -14.72 18.76 14.11
CA SER A 62 -16.13 18.53 14.43
C SER A 62 -16.62 19.43 15.57
N LEU A 63 -15.84 19.60 16.64
CA LEU A 63 -16.18 20.51 17.74
C LEU A 63 -16.28 21.96 17.29
N ILE A 64 -15.34 22.40 16.46
CA ILE A 64 -15.33 23.76 15.91
C ILE A 64 -16.56 23.96 15.00
N LYS A 65 -16.90 22.99 14.14
CA LYS A 65 -18.08 23.05 13.26
C LYS A 65 -19.41 23.05 14.01
N ASN A 66 -19.48 22.39 15.17
CA ASN A 66 -20.68 22.36 16.03
C ASN A 66 -20.82 23.62 16.90
N GLY A 67 -20.01 24.65 16.67
CA GLY A 67 -20.08 25.94 17.36
C GLY A 67 -19.50 25.95 18.78
N TYR A 68 -18.81 24.88 19.20
CA TYR A 68 -18.24 24.79 20.55
C TYR A 68 -17.14 25.85 20.80
N CYS A 69 -16.49 26.31 19.73
CA CYS A 69 -15.39 27.28 19.79
C CYS A 69 -15.76 28.67 19.25
N ASP A 70 -17.05 28.97 19.03
CA ASP A 70 -17.49 30.22 18.41
C ASP A 70 -17.18 31.45 19.26
N ASP A 71 -17.37 31.31 20.58
CA ASP A 71 -17.12 32.34 21.58
C ASP A 71 -15.63 32.49 21.96
N MET A 72 -14.76 31.66 21.38
CA MET A 72 -13.32 31.70 21.64
C MET A 72 -12.71 32.99 21.07
N SER A 73 -11.92 33.66 21.91
CA SER A 73 -11.13 34.85 21.60
C SER A 73 -9.63 34.51 21.54
N PRO A 74 -8.82 35.24 20.76
CA PRO A 74 -7.36 35.03 20.72
C PRO A 74 -6.64 35.30 22.04
N ALA A 75 -7.30 35.99 22.98
CA ALA A 75 -6.80 36.20 24.34
C ALA A 75 -7.11 35.02 25.28
N ASP A 76 -7.95 34.08 24.86
CA ASP A 76 -8.35 32.94 25.69
C ASP A 76 -7.27 31.85 25.68
N PRO A 77 -7.13 31.10 26.78
CA PRO A 77 -6.21 29.97 26.81
C PRO A 77 -6.65 28.87 25.83
N PRO A 78 -5.71 28.11 25.24
CA PRO A 78 -6.04 26.95 24.41
C PRO A 78 -6.92 25.94 25.16
N VAL A 79 -7.87 25.33 24.47
CA VAL A 79 -8.71 24.25 25.01
C VAL A 79 -8.10 22.90 24.66
N GLU A 80 -7.97 22.03 25.65
CA GLU A 80 -7.36 20.71 25.50
C GLU A 80 -8.40 19.61 25.72
N PHE A 81 -8.30 18.54 24.93
CA PHE A 81 -9.14 17.35 25.03
C PHE A 81 -8.31 16.07 24.98
N TRP A 82 -8.78 15.06 25.70
CA TRP A 82 -8.21 13.72 25.79
C TRP A 82 -9.28 12.68 25.50
N GLY A 83 -8.92 11.61 24.78
CA GLY A 83 -9.85 10.54 24.48
C GLY A 83 -9.23 9.32 23.82
N THR A 84 -10.11 8.38 23.47
CA THR A 84 -9.82 7.19 22.65
C THR A 84 -10.77 7.19 21.44
N LEU A 85 -10.50 6.33 20.46
CA LEU A 85 -11.29 6.30 19.20
C LEU A 85 -12.78 6.00 19.44
N ASP A 86 -13.10 5.18 20.45
CA ASP A 86 -14.46 4.73 20.78
C ASP A 86 -14.97 5.28 22.13
N GLY A 87 -14.19 6.14 22.79
CA GLY A 87 -14.48 6.65 24.13
C GLY A 87 -14.98 8.11 24.15
N PRO A 88 -15.58 8.56 25.26
CA PRO A 88 -16.00 9.95 25.39
C PRO A 88 -14.79 10.90 25.43
N LEU A 89 -14.92 12.06 24.78
CA LEU A 89 -13.95 13.15 24.89
C LEU A 89 -14.03 13.81 26.26
N SER A 90 -12.90 13.95 26.93
CA SER A 90 -12.78 14.57 28.25
C SER A 90 -11.96 15.85 28.16
N PRO A 91 -12.39 16.97 28.78
CA PRO A 91 -11.59 18.19 28.95
C PRO A 91 -10.64 18.10 30.16
N THR A 92 -10.57 16.94 30.82
CA THR A 92 -9.60 16.63 31.87
C THR A 92 -8.75 15.44 31.45
N GLU A 93 -7.45 15.50 31.77
CA GLU A 93 -6.51 14.42 31.45
C GLU A 93 -6.98 13.09 32.06
N THR A 94 -7.20 12.11 31.18
CA THR A 94 -7.50 10.73 31.58
C THR A 94 -6.19 9.92 31.62
N GLN A 95 -6.13 8.83 32.38
CA GLN A 95 -4.91 8.02 32.46
C GLN A 95 -4.74 7.05 31.28
N ASP A 96 -5.75 6.92 30.41
CA ASP A 96 -5.83 5.94 29.32
C ASP A 96 -6.35 6.58 28.01
N TYR A 97 -5.69 7.65 27.56
CA TYR A 97 -6.00 8.30 26.28
C TYR A 97 -5.00 7.90 25.21
N ASN A 98 -5.47 7.62 23.99
CA ASN A 98 -4.59 7.44 22.84
C ASN A 98 -4.52 8.69 21.97
N ILE A 99 -5.42 9.65 22.22
CA ILE A 99 -5.57 10.88 21.45
C ILE A 99 -5.58 12.07 22.42
N LYS A 100 -4.72 13.05 22.15
CA LYS A 100 -4.78 14.39 22.75
C LYS A 100 -4.91 15.39 21.62
N PHE A 101 -5.71 16.43 21.79
CA PHE A 101 -5.66 17.57 20.87
C PHE A 101 -5.94 18.88 21.59
N ILE A 102 -5.37 19.95 21.06
CA ILE A 102 -5.43 21.31 21.60
C ILE A 102 -5.96 22.22 20.50
N ILE A 103 -6.96 23.03 20.81
CA ILE A 103 -7.50 24.05 19.92
C ILE A 103 -7.16 25.42 20.50
N SER A 104 -6.59 26.29 19.69
CA SER A 104 -6.34 27.70 20.02
C SER A 104 -6.79 28.60 18.89
N LEU A 105 -7.06 29.87 19.18
CA LEU A 105 -7.40 30.87 18.17
C LEU A 105 -6.30 31.93 18.10
N ASP A 106 -5.88 32.29 16.89
CA ASP A 106 -4.85 33.31 16.64
C ASP A 106 -5.34 34.33 15.61
N ILE A 107 -4.74 35.53 15.61
CA ILE A 107 -4.98 36.55 14.58
C ILE A 107 -3.70 36.77 13.79
N VAL A 108 -3.77 36.55 12.49
CA VAL A 108 -2.67 36.86 11.56
C VAL A 108 -3.21 37.77 10.47
N ASP A 109 -2.60 38.94 10.30
CA ASP A 109 -2.97 39.93 9.27
C ASP A 109 -4.45 40.36 9.28
N GLY A 110 -5.04 40.45 10.48
CA GLY A 110 -6.44 40.83 10.68
C GLY A 110 -7.46 39.70 10.52
N GLU A 111 -6.99 38.48 10.27
CA GLU A 111 -7.80 37.28 10.03
C GLU A 111 -7.66 36.28 11.19
N TYR A 112 -8.76 35.65 11.59
CA TYR A 112 -8.81 34.70 12.70
C TYR A 112 -8.51 33.28 12.23
N TYR A 113 -7.67 32.54 12.96
CA TYR A 113 -7.30 31.16 12.65
C TYR A 113 -7.40 30.25 13.87
N PHE A 114 -8.10 29.12 13.74
CA PHE A 114 -8.00 28.01 14.68
C PHE A 114 -6.73 27.19 14.41
N ASN A 115 -5.87 27.05 15.41
CA ASN A 115 -4.74 26.12 15.38
C ASN A 115 -5.10 24.88 16.21
N ILE A 116 -4.94 23.71 15.60
CA ILE A 116 -5.20 22.40 16.20
C ILE A 116 -3.86 21.66 16.30
N ASP A 117 -3.38 21.44 17.51
CA ASP A 117 -2.24 20.58 17.78
C ASP A 117 -2.76 19.23 18.30
N SER A 118 -2.66 18.15 17.50
CA SER A 118 -3.07 16.81 17.90
C SER A 118 -1.90 15.86 18.06
N VAL A 119 -1.97 15.01 19.08
CA VAL A 119 -0.97 14.02 19.45
C VAL A 119 -1.64 12.66 19.55
N GLY A 120 -1.13 11.69 18.81
CA GLY A 120 -1.53 10.30 18.91
C GLY A 120 -0.45 9.47 19.58
N ILE A 121 -0.86 8.59 20.50
CA ILE A 121 0.04 7.87 21.39
C ILE A 121 -0.30 6.38 21.37
N VAL A 122 0.72 5.54 21.19
CA VAL A 122 0.62 4.07 21.30
C VAL A 122 1.38 3.62 22.55
N ARG A 123 0.69 2.90 23.45
CA ARG A 123 1.25 2.32 24.68
C ARG A 123 0.93 0.82 24.75
N GLU A 124 1.93 -0.05 24.66
CA GLU A 124 1.74 -1.48 24.96
C GLU A 124 1.94 -1.73 26.47
N GLY A 125 0.83 -1.81 27.22
CA GLY A 125 0.83 -2.40 28.58
C GLY A 125 1.59 -1.65 29.68
N GLN A 126 2.00 -0.39 29.47
CA GLN A 126 2.64 0.47 30.47
C GLN A 126 2.02 1.87 30.43
N ILE A 127 1.50 2.35 31.57
CA ILE A 127 0.61 3.52 31.65
C ILE A 127 1.32 4.88 31.39
N TYR A 128 2.65 4.94 31.27
CA TYR A 128 3.38 6.22 31.11
C TYR A 128 4.53 6.22 30.10
N ALA A 129 4.73 5.12 29.36
CA ALA A 129 5.80 5.04 28.36
C ALA A 129 5.20 5.01 26.95
N ALA A 130 5.25 6.15 26.26
CA ALA A 130 4.90 6.21 24.84
C ALA A 130 5.95 5.45 24.04
N GLN A 131 5.55 4.39 23.33
CA GLN A 131 6.43 3.64 22.44
C GLN A 131 6.52 4.29 21.05
N ALA A 132 5.45 4.97 20.66
CA ALA A 132 5.41 5.85 19.50
C ALA A 132 4.46 7.02 19.79
N GLN A 133 4.89 8.21 19.35
CA GLN A 133 4.11 9.43 19.40
C GLN A 133 4.21 10.10 18.02
N SER A 134 3.09 10.61 17.53
CA SER A 134 3.04 11.44 16.35
C SER A 134 2.30 12.72 16.67
N ASP A 135 2.89 13.85 16.30
CA ASP A 135 2.30 15.17 16.46
C ASP A 135 1.84 15.66 15.08
N LEU A 136 0.61 16.15 15.00
CA LEU A 136 0.01 16.75 13.83
C LEU A 136 -0.45 18.16 14.20
N LYS A 137 -0.09 19.13 13.37
CA LYS A 137 -0.50 20.53 13.53
C LYS A 137 -1.35 20.92 12.33
N TYR A 138 -2.52 21.48 12.59
CA TYR A 138 -3.48 21.88 11.58
C TYR A 138 -3.95 23.31 11.85
N LYS A 139 -4.14 24.10 10.79
CA LYS A 139 -4.53 25.52 10.91
C LYS A 139 -5.71 25.80 9.99
N ILE A 140 -6.78 26.37 10.53
CA ILE A 140 -8.06 26.61 9.83
C ILE A 140 -8.46 28.06 10.00
N ARG A 141 -8.87 28.76 8.94
CA ARG A 141 -9.38 30.12 9.07
C ARG A 141 -10.80 30.10 9.64
N LYS A 142 -11.13 30.99 10.58
CA LYS A 142 -12.45 31.06 11.22
C LYS A 142 -13.55 31.40 10.21
N SER A 143 -13.28 32.26 9.22
CA SER A 143 -14.24 32.59 8.15
C SER A 143 -14.70 31.38 7.34
N ASP A 144 -13.83 30.38 7.18
CA ASP A 144 -14.08 29.19 6.37
C ASP A 144 -15.05 28.21 7.06
N ILE A 145 -15.43 28.50 8.31
CA ILE A 145 -16.30 27.69 9.16
C ILE A 145 -17.68 28.37 9.36
N VAL A 146 -17.76 29.70 9.22
CA VAL A 146 -18.90 30.52 9.71
C VAL A 146 -20.03 30.72 8.66
N ASP A 147 -19.90 30.24 7.42
CA ASP A 147 -20.94 30.41 6.39
C ASP A 147 -22.16 29.45 6.48
N ASN A 148 -22.45 28.89 7.67
CA ASN A 148 -23.62 28.03 7.90
C ASN A 148 -24.74 28.71 8.70
N GLY A 149 -24.90 30.01 8.51
CA GLY A 149 -25.79 30.84 9.32
C GLY A 149 -26.81 31.69 8.57
N SER A 150 -27.23 31.39 7.33
CA SER A 150 -28.51 31.93 6.80
C SER A 150 -28.93 31.38 5.43
N ASN A 151 -30.17 30.89 5.39
CA ASN A 151 -30.98 30.49 4.25
C ASN A 151 -30.68 31.16 2.88
N ALA A 152 -30.26 30.38 1.89
CA ALA A 152 -30.86 30.27 0.55
C ALA A 152 -30.16 29.14 -0.23
N GLY A 153 -30.93 28.30 -0.93
CA GLY A 153 -30.46 27.04 -1.50
C GLY A 153 -29.29 27.17 -2.48
N GLY A 154 -28.28 26.32 -2.27
CA GLY A 154 -27.10 26.17 -3.12
C GLY A 154 -25.96 25.57 -2.33
N ASN A 155 -25.95 24.24 -2.17
CA ASN A 155 -24.92 23.51 -1.43
C ASN A 155 -23.67 23.33 -2.33
N GLY A 156 -23.00 24.44 -2.66
CA GLY A 156 -21.67 24.45 -3.26
C GLY A 156 -20.64 24.06 -2.20
N GLY A 157 -19.72 23.16 -2.56
CA GLY A 157 -18.78 22.56 -1.62
C GLY A 157 -18.03 23.59 -0.79
N VAL A 158 -18.02 23.39 0.53
CA VAL A 158 -17.39 24.28 1.51
C VAL A 158 -15.89 23.97 1.58
N VAL A 159 -15.09 24.94 2.03
CA VAL A 159 -13.65 24.75 2.31
C VAL A 159 -13.45 23.54 3.24
N GLY A 160 -12.63 22.57 2.81
CA GLY A 160 -12.41 21.29 3.51
C GLY A 160 -13.22 20.11 2.97
N ASP A 161 -14.06 20.30 1.95
CA ASP A 161 -14.72 19.18 1.27
C ASP A 161 -13.72 18.34 0.43
N PRO A 162 -13.81 17.00 0.49
CA PRO A 162 -12.88 16.12 -0.18
C PRO A 162 -12.92 16.34 -1.70
N MET A 163 -11.74 16.40 -2.29
CA MET A 163 -11.59 16.51 -3.73
C MET A 163 -12.00 15.18 -4.38
N ALA A 164 -12.96 15.23 -5.31
CA ALA A 164 -13.36 14.05 -6.07
C ALA A 164 -12.33 13.75 -7.17
N LEU A 165 -11.95 14.79 -7.92
CA LEU A 165 -11.07 14.65 -9.07
C LEU A 165 -10.15 15.86 -9.20
N PHE A 166 -8.86 15.59 -9.36
CA PHE A 166 -7.89 16.51 -9.95
C PHE A 166 -7.36 15.92 -11.25
N ALA A 167 -7.36 16.70 -12.33
CA ALA A 167 -6.64 16.34 -13.55
C ALA A 167 -5.76 17.49 -14.04
N GLU A 168 -4.49 17.21 -14.34
CA GLU A 168 -3.52 18.23 -14.74
C GLU A 168 -3.92 18.95 -16.03
N THR A 169 -4.21 18.18 -17.09
CA THR A 169 -4.32 18.68 -18.47
C THR A 169 -5.77 18.78 -18.96
N SER A 170 -6.57 17.73 -18.80
CA SER A 170 -7.94 17.73 -19.35
C SER A 170 -8.92 16.81 -18.62
N ILE A 171 -10.19 17.22 -18.62
CA ILE A 171 -11.30 16.48 -18.01
C ILE A 171 -12.41 16.35 -19.07
N THR A 172 -12.89 15.14 -19.30
CA THR A 172 -14.04 14.88 -20.19
C THR A 172 -15.11 14.11 -19.42
N ILE A 173 -16.33 14.64 -19.37
CA ILE A 173 -17.49 14.04 -18.72
C ILE A 173 -18.60 13.90 -19.76
N ASN A 174 -18.91 12.67 -20.15
CA ASN A 174 -19.82 12.36 -21.24
C ASN A 174 -21.09 11.65 -20.76
N SER A 175 -22.05 11.51 -21.68
CA SER A 175 -23.25 10.67 -21.50
C SER A 175 -24.06 11.10 -20.28
N ASP A 176 -24.37 10.19 -19.34
CA ASP A 176 -25.07 10.47 -18.09
C ASP A 176 -24.13 10.40 -16.87
N ALA A 177 -22.81 10.49 -17.11
CA ALA A 177 -21.80 10.32 -16.07
C ALA A 177 -21.85 11.45 -15.04
N LYS A 178 -21.71 11.09 -13.77
CA LYS A 178 -21.73 12.06 -12.68
C LYS A 178 -20.58 11.88 -11.70
N ILE A 179 -19.96 13.00 -11.35
CA ILE A 179 -18.93 13.14 -10.31
C ILE A 179 -19.57 13.82 -9.11
N ASN A 180 -19.42 13.26 -7.91
CA ASN A 180 -19.85 13.90 -6.66
C ASN A 180 -18.66 14.44 -5.89
N GLY A 181 -18.65 15.74 -5.63
CA GLY A 181 -17.59 16.45 -4.93
C GLY A 181 -16.80 17.37 -5.85
N ASN A 182 -15.85 18.08 -5.26
CA ASN A 182 -15.10 19.12 -5.97
C ASN A 182 -14.18 18.54 -7.05
N VAL A 183 -14.12 19.22 -8.20
CA VAL A 183 -13.28 18.86 -9.34
C VAL A 183 -12.31 19.99 -9.62
N ALA A 184 -11.05 19.69 -9.90
CA ALA A 184 -10.01 20.68 -10.11
C ALA A 184 -9.08 20.35 -11.29
N THR A 185 -8.53 21.39 -11.92
CA THR A 185 -7.46 21.29 -12.92
C THR A 185 -6.55 22.50 -12.88
N ASN A 186 -5.27 22.32 -13.22
CA ASN A 186 -4.34 23.42 -13.46
C ASN A 186 -4.52 24.08 -14.83
N SER A 187 -5.31 23.48 -15.73
CA SER A 187 -5.44 23.95 -17.10
C SER A 187 -6.18 25.29 -17.21
N ILE A 188 -5.60 26.17 -18.04
CA ILE A 188 -6.23 27.39 -18.59
C ILE A 188 -6.44 27.28 -20.12
N THR A 189 -6.22 26.09 -20.69
CA THR A 189 -6.30 25.85 -22.13
C THR A 189 -7.75 25.81 -22.58
N ALA A 190 -8.06 26.42 -23.72
CA ALA A 190 -9.40 26.45 -24.26
C ALA A 190 -9.96 25.02 -24.51
N ASN A 191 -11.20 24.78 -24.08
CA ASN A 191 -11.89 23.48 -24.18
C ASN A 191 -11.14 22.31 -23.51
N SER A 192 -10.30 22.53 -22.50
CA SER A 192 -9.65 21.43 -21.78
C SER A 192 -10.60 20.67 -20.85
N ILE A 193 -11.74 21.29 -20.49
CA ILE A 193 -12.79 20.65 -19.71
C ILE A 193 -14.03 20.53 -20.61
N LYS A 194 -14.53 19.32 -20.81
CA LYS A 194 -15.62 19.04 -21.74
C LYS A 194 -16.75 18.31 -21.05
N PHE A 195 -17.94 18.89 -21.11
CA PHE A 195 -19.20 18.26 -20.75
C PHE A 195 -19.97 17.92 -22.02
N SER A 196 -20.35 16.66 -22.19
CA SER A 196 -21.25 16.22 -23.25
C SER A 196 -22.56 15.71 -22.67
N TYR A 197 -23.68 16.15 -23.22
CA TYR A 197 -25.03 15.73 -22.83
C TYR A 197 -25.29 15.94 -21.32
N ASN A 198 -25.61 14.87 -20.61
CA ASN A 198 -25.97 14.81 -19.20
C ASN A 198 -24.74 14.52 -18.31
N GLY A 199 -23.54 14.95 -18.69
CA GLY A 199 -22.38 14.87 -17.80
C GLY A 199 -22.52 15.87 -16.64
N TYR A 200 -22.33 15.45 -15.38
CA TYR A 200 -22.53 16.34 -14.22
C TYR A 200 -21.36 16.34 -13.23
N ILE A 201 -21.12 17.51 -12.64
CA ILE A 201 -20.52 17.64 -11.31
C ILE A 201 -21.66 17.97 -10.35
N ASN A 202 -21.79 17.18 -9.30
CA ASN A 202 -22.81 17.35 -8.30
C ASN A 202 -22.18 17.57 -6.92
N ASN A 203 -22.81 18.40 -6.09
CA ASN A 203 -22.35 18.72 -4.73
C ASN A 203 -20.87 19.12 -4.70
N GLY A 204 -20.45 19.98 -5.64
CA GLY A 204 -19.05 20.36 -5.78
C GLY A 204 -18.85 21.45 -6.83
N ASN A 205 -17.78 22.21 -6.64
CA ASN A 205 -17.35 23.25 -7.57
C ASN A 205 -16.37 22.68 -8.60
N LEU A 206 -16.23 23.39 -9.71
CA LEU A 206 -15.19 23.17 -10.71
C LEU A 206 -14.11 24.24 -10.58
N TYR A 207 -12.91 23.86 -10.15
CA TYR A 207 -11.76 24.74 -10.06
C TYR A 207 -10.89 24.63 -11.31
N ILE A 208 -10.69 25.74 -12.03
CA ILE A 208 -9.81 25.84 -13.19
C ILE A 208 -8.47 26.47 -12.83
N GLY A 209 -7.49 26.44 -13.74
CA GLY A 209 -6.16 26.99 -13.49
C GLY A 209 -6.18 28.45 -13.03
N PRO A 210 -5.19 28.89 -12.23
CA PRO A 210 -5.12 30.27 -11.75
C PRO A 210 -5.14 31.28 -12.92
N GLY A 211 -6.06 32.24 -12.87
CA GLY A 211 -6.22 33.27 -13.91
C GLY A 211 -6.87 32.78 -15.22
N GLY A 212 -7.37 31.55 -15.27
CA GLY A 212 -8.13 31.04 -16.41
C GLY A 212 -9.52 31.67 -16.52
N ASP A 213 -10.03 31.79 -17.74
CA ASP A 213 -11.41 32.21 -18.01
C ASP A 213 -12.31 30.98 -18.23
N GLY A 214 -13.26 30.76 -17.32
CA GLY A 214 -14.19 29.62 -17.37
C GLY A 214 -14.97 29.49 -18.67
N ALA A 215 -15.29 30.61 -19.34
CA ALA A 215 -16.01 30.59 -20.62
C ALA A 215 -15.15 30.03 -21.78
N SER A 216 -13.82 30.14 -21.66
CA SER A 216 -12.87 29.62 -22.65
C SER A 216 -12.43 28.19 -22.34
N VAL A 217 -12.20 27.89 -21.06
CA VAL A 217 -11.66 26.60 -20.58
C VAL A 217 -12.70 25.49 -20.66
N VAL A 218 -13.97 25.82 -20.38
CA VAL A 218 -15.05 24.85 -20.24
C VAL A 218 -15.96 24.84 -21.47
N GLN A 219 -16.10 23.67 -22.08
CA GLN A 219 -16.98 23.43 -23.21
C GLN A 219 -18.19 22.62 -22.78
N PHE A 220 -19.39 23.14 -23.06
CA PHE A 220 -20.65 22.42 -22.90
C PHE A 220 -21.21 22.05 -24.26
N THR A 221 -21.40 20.75 -24.49
CA THR A 221 -21.94 20.20 -25.75
C THR A 221 -23.26 19.48 -25.48
N GLY A 222 -24.32 19.86 -26.21
CA GLY A 222 -25.63 19.22 -26.12
C GLY A 222 -26.77 20.22 -26.13
N TRP A 223 -28.00 19.71 -26.21
CA TRP A 223 -29.20 20.56 -26.18
C TRP A 223 -29.39 21.15 -24.79
N GLN A 224 -29.49 22.49 -24.72
CA GLN A 224 -29.69 23.27 -23.49
C GLN A 224 -28.67 22.95 -22.38
N ARG A 225 -27.37 22.96 -22.73
CA ARG A 225 -26.27 22.71 -21.79
C ARG A 225 -25.48 23.96 -21.43
N GLY A 226 -25.05 24.02 -20.18
CA GLY A 226 -24.29 25.11 -19.60
C GLY A 226 -23.96 24.87 -18.12
N PRO A 227 -23.33 25.86 -17.46
CA PRO A 227 -22.92 25.74 -16.06
C PRO A 227 -24.08 25.35 -15.14
N GLU A 228 -25.24 26.00 -15.27
CA GLU A 228 -26.42 25.74 -14.42
C GLU A 228 -27.00 24.33 -14.58
N THR A 229 -26.78 23.66 -15.73
CA THR A 229 -27.29 22.30 -15.96
C THR A 229 -26.27 21.23 -15.62
N ASN A 230 -24.99 21.48 -15.90
CA ASN A 230 -23.91 20.49 -15.75
C ASN A 230 -23.20 20.60 -14.39
N ILE A 231 -23.33 21.74 -13.70
CA ILE A 231 -22.81 22.01 -12.35
C ILE A 231 -23.93 22.67 -11.53
N PRO A 232 -25.10 22.03 -11.37
CA PRO A 232 -26.31 22.68 -10.85
C PRO A 232 -26.20 23.17 -9.40
N ASN A 233 -25.25 22.65 -8.64
CA ASN A 233 -25.05 22.92 -7.21
C ASN A 233 -23.65 23.48 -6.93
N GLY A 234 -22.98 24.07 -7.92
CA GLY A 234 -21.63 24.60 -7.74
C GLY A 234 -21.32 25.71 -8.72
N SER A 235 -20.12 26.25 -8.62
CA SER A 235 -19.62 27.30 -9.51
C SER A 235 -18.33 26.88 -10.22
N ILE A 236 -17.98 27.64 -11.25
CA ILE A 236 -16.67 27.56 -11.90
C ILE A 236 -15.80 28.62 -11.26
N GLU A 237 -14.75 28.19 -10.56
CA GLU A 237 -13.86 29.05 -9.79
C GLU A 237 -12.41 28.90 -10.25
N ASN A 238 -11.55 29.87 -9.95
CA ASN A 238 -10.11 29.69 -10.15
C ASN A 238 -9.47 29.03 -8.92
N LEU A 239 -8.51 28.15 -9.16
CA LEU A 239 -7.56 27.75 -8.12
C LEU A 239 -6.76 28.97 -7.64
N PRO A 240 -6.48 29.10 -6.33
CA PRO A 240 -5.66 30.19 -5.81
C PRO A 240 -4.19 30.10 -6.27
N SER A 241 -3.70 28.89 -6.49
CA SER A 241 -2.36 28.59 -6.99
C SER A 241 -2.36 27.25 -7.73
N VAL A 242 -1.33 27.04 -8.56
CA VAL A 242 -1.08 25.76 -9.23
C VAL A 242 -0.86 24.68 -8.17
N ARG A 243 -1.45 23.50 -8.38
CA ARG A 243 -1.27 22.33 -7.51
C ARG A 243 -0.26 21.37 -8.11
N GLU A 244 0.63 20.81 -7.29
CA GLU A 244 1.63 19.84 -7.74
C GLU A 244 1.39 18.47 -7.09
N TYR A 245 1.49 17.42 -7.91
CA TYR A 245 1.34 16.04 -7.51
C TYR A 245 2.58 15.23 -7.95
N PRO A 246 3.66 15.23 -7.17
CA PRO A 246 4.92 14.55 -7.52
C PRO A 246 4.78 13.03 -7.48
N LEU A 247 5.57 12.30 -8.26
CA LEU A 247 5.56 10.83 -8.15
C LEU A 247 6.28 10.36 -6.88
N PRO A 248 5.73 9.36 -6.16
CA PRO A 248 6.49 8.69 -5.11
C PRO A 248 7.64 7.88 -5.71
N SER A 249 8.77 7.83 -5.02
CA SER A 249 9.76 6.78 -5.19
C SER A 249 9.29 5.53 -4.45
N TYR A 250 9.28 4.41 -5.15
CA TYR A 250 9.19 3.09 -4.57
C TYR A 250 10.39 2.28 -5.07
N GLN A 251 11.01 1.53 -4.18
CA GLN A 251 12.01 0.53 -4.57
C GLN A 251 11.44 -0.81 -4.13
N PHE A 252 11.43 -1.77 -5.05
CA PHE A 252 11.23 -3.16 -4.67
C PHE A 252 12.27 -3.52 -3.62
N ASP A 253 11.84 -4.18 -2.56
CA ASP A 253 12.79 -4.82 -1.65
C ASP A 253 13.63 -5.78 -2.50
N PRO A 254 14.97 -5.65 -2.48
CA PRO A 254 15.81 -6.46 -3.35
C PRO A 254 15.51 -7.93 -3.09
N PHE A 255 15.44 -8.72 -4.16
CA PHE A 255 15.35 -10.18 -4.07
C PHE A 255 16.31 -10.67 -2.98
N PRO A 256 15.85 -11.47 -1.99
CA PRO A 256 16.68 -11.81 -0.84
C PRO A 256 17.99 -12.41 -1.33
N SER A 257 19.11 -11.84 -0.89
CA SER A 257 20.41 -12.37 -1.28
C SER A 257 20.49 -13.84 -0.89
N PHE A 258 20.69 -14.72 -1.88
CA PHE A 258 20.84 -16.16 -1.64
C PHE A 258 21.89 -16.37 -0.55
N LEU A 259 21.50 -17.04 0.54
CA LEU A 259 22.48 -17.43 1.55
C LEU A 259 23.48 -18.40 0.90
N PRO A 260 24.75 -18.43 1.34
CA PRO A 260 25.69 -19.44 0.89
C PRO A 260 25.06 -20.83 1.01
N LEU A 261 24.96 -21.51 -0.13
CA LEU A 261 24.36 -22.83 -0.25
C LEU A 261 25.35 -23.89 0.24
N PRO A 262 24.86 -25.04 0.76
CA PRO A 262 25.70 -26.21 0.98
C PRO A 262 26.44 -26.63 -0.30
N GLU A 263 27.64 -27.20 -0.17
CA GLU A 263 28.36 -27.78 -1.32
C GLU A 263 27.50 -28.86 -2.00
N GLU A 264 27.33 -28.75 -3.32
CA GLU A 264 26.51 -29.68 -4.09
C GLU A 264 27.20 -31.06 -4.18
N PRO A 265 26.60 -32.13 -3.62
CA PRO A 265 27.16 -33.47 -3.71
C PRO A 265 26.94 -34.04 -5.11
N GLN A 266 27.79 -34.99 -5.51
CA GLN A 266 27.59 -35.74 -6.77
C GLN A 266 26.23 -36.44 -6.85
N THR A 267 25.68 -36.84 -5.69
CA THR A 267 24.36 -37.48 -5.59
C THR A 267 23.57 -36.89 -4.42
N PRO A 268 22.50 -36.12 -4.67
CA PRO A 268 21.62 -35.62 -3.62
C PRO A 268 20.89 -36.74 -2.86
N VAL A 269 20.55 -36.50 -1.59
CA VAL A 269 19.89 -37.48 -0.73
C VAL A 269 18.40 -37.61 -1.11
N SER A 270 17.96 -38.81 -1.50
CA SER A 270 16.54 -39.05 -1.81
C SER A 270 15.70 -39.17 -0.55
N VAL A 271 14.59 -38.44 -0.50
CA VAL A 271 13.59 -38.49 0.58
C VAL A 271 12.19 -38.71 0.01
N SER A 272 11.38 -39.45 0.75
CA SER A 272 10.01 -39.83 0.38
C SER A 272 9.03 -39.66 1.55
N ALA A 273 7.77 -40.07 1.34
CA ALA A 273 6.76 -40.10 2.39
C ALA A 273 7.26 -40.85 3.64
N GLY A 274 6.99 -40.29 4.82
CA GLY A 274 7.48 -40.78 6.12
C GLY A 274 8.91 -40.35 6.48
N GLY A 275 9.63 -39.70 5.56
CA GLY A 275 10.98 -39.23 5.79
C GLY A 275 11.06 -37.99 6.67
N THR A 276 12.27 -37.70 7.16
CA THR A 276 12.61 -36.49 7.90
C THR A 276 13.88 -35.85 7.35
N ILE A 277 13.84 -34.56 7.04
CA ILE A 277 15.02 -33.72 6.81
C ILE A 277 15.32 -32.97 8.10
N ALA A 278 16.48 -33.24 8.70
CA ALA A 278 16.93 -32.59 9.93
C ALA A 278 18.29 -31.90 9.82
N ASN A 279 18.89 -31.89 8.63
CA ASN A 279 20.19 -31.29 8.35
C ASN A 279 20.09 -30.40 7.11
N ASP A 280 21.03 -29.46 6.99
CA ASP A 280 21.21 -28.71 5.74
C ASP A 280 21.80 -29.63 4.67
N GLY A 281 21.45 -29.43 3.41
CA GLY A 281 22.02 -30.21 2.31
C GLY A 281 21.17 -30.25 1.05
N TRP A 282 21.60 -31.12 0.13
CA TRP A 282 20.96 -31.35 -1.16
C TRP A 282 20.14 -32.63 -1.16
N TYR A 283 18.91 -32.53 -1.66
CA TYR A 283 17.92 -33.59 -1.62
C TYR A 283 17.20 -33.79 -2.94
N ASN A 284 16.75 -35.02 -3.17
CA ASN A 284 15.75 -35.34 -4.17
C ASN A 284 14.43 -35.63 -3.44
N VAL A 285 13.44 -34.78 -3.59
CA VAL A 285 12.16 -34.88 -2.88
C VAL A 285 11.12 -35.53 -3.78
N ASN A 286 10.68 -36.73 -3.42
CA ASN A 286 9.61 -37.45 -4.12
C ASN A 286 8.61 -38.04 -3.12
N VAL A 287 7.54 -37.29 -2.83
CA VAL A 287 6.53 -37.67 -1.83
C VAL A 287 5.23 -38.03 -2.54
N ASN A 288 4.95 -39.33 -2.64
CA ASN A 288 3.69 -39.86 -3.15
C ASN A 288 2.82 -40.30 -1.97
N ASN A 289 1.72 -39.56 -1.73
CA ASN A 289 0.79 -39.79 -0.61
C ASN A 289 1.46 -39.81 0.79
N GLY A 290 1.07 -38.89 1.68
CA GLY A 290 1.58 -38.82 3.05
C GLY A 290 2.56 -37.66 3.27
N ASN A 291 3.28 -37.68 4.40
CA ASN A 291 4.00 -36.49 4.88
C ASN A 291 5.52 -36.66 4.83
N LEU A 292 6.23 -35.60 4.44
CA LEU A 292 7.66 -35.40 4.67
C LEU A 292 7.83 -34.36 5.77
N LEU A 293 8.59 -34.68 6.81
CA LEU A 293 8.88 -33.75 7.90
C LEU A 293 10.18 -33.00 7.62
N ILE A 294 10.19 -31.68 7.81
CA ILE A 294 11.39 -30.86 7.80
C ILE A 294 11.55 -30.22 9.17
N ASN A 295 12.60 -30.60 9.90
CA ASN A 295 12.91 -30.06 11.20
C ASN A 295 13.81 -28.81 11.06
N THR A 296 13.25 -27.65 11.45
CA THR A 296 13.94 -26.35 11.39
C THR A 296 14.69 -25.99 12.66
N GLY A 297 14.62 -26.83 13.69
CA GLY A 297 15.27 -26.58 14.97
C GLY A 297 14.60 -25.45 15.76
N SER A 298 15.41 -24.71 16.52
CA SER A 298 14.93 -23.69 17.47
C SER A 298 14.80 -22.30 16.84
N ALA A 299 14.11 -21.40 17.52
CA ALA A 299 13.96 -20.01 17.09
C ALA A 299 15.32 -19.35 16.84
N GLY A 300 15.44 -18.69 15.68
CA GLY A 300 16.68 -18.06 15.21
C GLY A 300 17.57 -18.95 14.34
N GLU A 301 17.37 -20.29 14.34
CA GLU A 301 18.05 -21.18 13.42
C GLU A 301 17.48 -21.06 11.99
N ILE A 302 18.30 -21.38 10.99
CA ILE A 302 17.91 -21.44 9.58
C ILE A 302 18.28 -22.82 9.06
N ARG A 303 17.27 -23.57 8.59
CA ARG A 303 17.43 -24.84 7.89
C ARG A 303 17.48 -24.58 6.39
N LYS A 304 18.59 -24.95 5.74
CA LYS A 304 18.78 -24.78 4.29
C LYS A 304 18.62 -26.11 3.56
N VAL A 305 17.54 -26.26 2.80
CA VAL A 305 17.24 -27.46 2.02
C VAL A 305 17.34 -27.11 0.54
N CYS A 306 18.33 -27.67 -0.15
CA CYS A 306 18.47 -27.53 -1.59
C CYS A 306 17.87 -28.76 -2.28
N VAL A 307 17.13 -28.57 -3.36
CA VAL A 307 16.40 -29.62 -4.05
C VAL A 307 16.65 -29.53 -5.55
N SER A 308 17.13 -30.63 -6.14
CA SER A 308 17.37 -30.74 -7.60
C SER A 308 16.19 -31.39 -8.35
N SER A 309 15.31 -32.07 -7.62
CA SER A 309 14.08 -32.65 -8.14
C SER A 309 13.02 -32.63 -7.04
N PHE A 310 11.97 -31.83 -7.23
CA PHE A 310 10.88 -31.61 -6.29
C PHE A 310 9.56 -32.12 -6.86
N ASN A 311 9.09 -33.25 -6.34
CA ASN A 311 7.83 -33.86 -6.75
C ASN A 311 6.96 -34.22 -5.54
N LEU A 312 5.80 -33.57 -5.44
CA LEU A 312 4.75 -33.92 -4.49
C LEU A 312 3.50 -34.35 -5.26
N ASN A 313 3.04 -35.57 -5.02
CA ASN A 313 1.86 -36.15 -5.68
C ASN A 313 0.93 -36.77 -4.63
N GLY A 314 -0.05 -35.99 -4.17
CA GLY A 314 -0.81 -36.28 -2.96
C GLY A 314 0.05 -36.25 -1.68
N GLY A 315 1.32 -35.84 -1.80
CA GLY A 315 2.26 -35.70 -0.70
C GLY A 315 2.21 -34.32 -0.05
N HIS A 316 2.61 -34.23 1.21
CA HIS A 316 2.60 -33.01 2.00
C HIS A 316 3.95 -32.79 2.68
N ILE A 317 4.39 -31.55 2.78
CA ILE A 317 5.56 -31.16 3.58
C ILE A 317 5.06 -30.53 4.88
N GLN A 318 5.56 -31.02 6.01
CA GLN A 318 5.29 -30.48 7.35
C GLN A 318 6.59 -29.88 7.90
N VAL A 319 6.52 -28.63 8.36
CA VAL A 319 7.64 -27.96 9.01
C VAL A 319 7.46 -28.09 10.51
N GLN A 320 8.51 -28.56 11.19
CA GLN A 320 8.52 -28.73 12.65
C GLN A 320 9.70 -27.97 13.24
N GLY A 321 9.43 -27.18 14.28
CA GLY A 321 10.41 -26.29 14.90
C GLY A 321 10.00 -24.84 14.76
N SER A 322 10.72 -23.96 15.45
CA SER A 322 10.52 -22.51 15.42
C SER A 322 11.62 -21.78 14.64
N GLY A 323 12.58 -22.52 14.07
CA GLY A 323 13.54 -21.99 13.11
C GLY A 323 12.92 -21.73 11.73
N ARG A 324 13.64 -20.98 10.90
CA ARG A 324 13.23 -20.68 9.51
C ARG A 324 13.66 -21.78 8.55
N LEU A 325 12.81 -22.10 7.58
CA LEU A 325 13.11 -22.99 6.46
C LEU A 325 13.38 -22.19 5.20
N TYR A 326 14.57 -22.36 4.62
CA TYR A 326 14.93 -21.86 3.30
C TYR A 326 15.01 -23.08 2.37
N LEU A 327 14.01 -23.21 1.50
CA LEU A 327 13.87 -24.29 0.53
C LEU A 327 14.27 -23.77 -0.86
N TYR A 328 15.48 -24.12 -1.30
CA TYR A 328 15.97 -23.80 -2.63
C TYR A 328 15.63 -24.92 -3.59
N ILE A 329 14.95 -24.62 -4.69
CA ILE A 329 14.51 -25.61 -5.67
C ILE A 329 15.06 -25.24 -7.04
N SER A 330 15.70 -26.21 -7.68
CA SER A 330 16.19 -26.19 -9.05
C SER A 330 15.72 -27.45 -9.78
N GLY A 331 15.85 -27.47 -11.11
CA GLY A 331 15.49 -28.61 -11.94
C GLY A 331 13.99 -28.83 -12.02
N ASN A 332 13.52 -30.02 -11.63
CA ASN A 332 12.11 -30.39 -11.77
C ASN A 332 11.28 -29.85 -10.59
N PHE A 333 10.17 -29.16 -10.88
CA PHE A 333 9.15 -28.79 -9.91
C PHE A 333 7.78 -29.33 -10.32
N SER A 334 7.16 -30.13 -9.45
CA SER A 334 5.80 -30.64 -9.64
C SER A 334 5.08 -30.80 -8.31
N MET A 335 3.86 -30.28 -8.23
CA MET A 335 2.93 -30.50 -7.12
C MET A 335 1.56 -30.90 -7.66
N LYS A 336 0.89 -31.88 -7.02
CA LYS A 336 -0.48 -32.30 -7.36
C LYS A 336 -1.27 -32.65 -6.10
N ASN A 337 -2.33 -31.89 -5.81
CA ASN A 337 -3.13 -32.05 -4.58
C ASN A 337 -2.26 -32.13 -3.31
N SER A 338 -1.26 -31.24 -3.25
CA SER A 338 -0.18 -31.28 -2.26
C SER A 338 -0.12 -30.00 -1.46
N THR A 339 0.46 -30.06 -0.26
CA THR A 339 0.61 -28.88 0.59
C THR A 339 2.00 -28.74 1.16
N ILE A 340 2.42 -27.50 1.40
CA ILE A 340 3.65 -27.16 2.10
C ILE A 340 3.27 -26.36 3.34
N ASN A 341 3.66 -26.88 4.50
CA ASN A 341 3.46 -26.26 5.81
C ASN A 341 1.99 -25.92 6.13
N ASN A 342 1.04 -26.73 5.67
CA ASN A 342 -0.38 -26.43 5.80
C ASN A 342 -0.79 -26.14 7.25
N ASN A 343 -1.44 -24.99 7.48
CA ASN A 343 -1.81 -24.47 8.80
C ASN A 343 -0.64 -24.16 9.76
N GLY A 344 0.60 -24.25 9.30
CA GLY A 344 1.77 -23.81 10.06
C GLY A 344 2.00 -22.30 9.96
N ASP A 345 3.02 -21.81 10.66
CA ASP A 345 3.44 -20.41 10.59
C ASP A 345 4.08 -20.13 9.22
N SER A 346 3.38 -19.35 8.39
CA SER A 346 3.83 -18.98 7.05
C SER A 346 5.04 -18.03 7.07
N THR A 347 5.33 -17.37 8.18
CA THR A 347 6.49 -16.47 8.30
C THR A 347 7.82 -17.22 8.41
N LEU A 348 7.78 -18.53 8.67
CA LEU A 348 8.96 -19.37 8.82
C LEU A 348 9.44 -20.00 7.51
N VAL A 349 8.63 -20.00 6.45
CA VAL A 349 8.92 -20.76 5.22
C VAL A 349 9.21 -19.84 4.04
N TYR A 350 10.37 -20.02 3.44
CA TYR A 350 10.86 -19.28 2.28
C TYR A 350 11.22 -20.29 1.19
N ILE A 351 10.55 -20.20 0.04
CA ILE A 351 10.77 -21.07 -1.11
C ILE A 351 11.43 -20.24 -2.21
N PHE A 352 12.63 -20.65 -2.62
CA PHE A 352 13.40 -20.00 -3.68
C PHE A 352 13.42 -20.91 -4.90
N LEU A 353 12.85 -20.46 -6.01
CA LEU A 353 12.90 -21.13 -7.30
C LEU A 353 14.03 -20.52 -8.13
N HIS A 354 14.96 -21.38 -8.52
CA HIS A 354 16.08 -21.01 -9.39
C HIS A 354 15.59 -20.70 -10.82
N SER A 355 16.35 -19.88 -11.55
CA SER A 355 16.02 -19.41 -12.90
C SER A 355 15.84 -20.49 -13.97
N ASP A 356 16.22 -21.75 -13.71
CA ASP A 356 15.94 -22.86 -14.62
C ASP A 356 14.46 -23.30 -14.58
N ILE A 357 13.71 -22.94 -13.53
CA ILE A 357 12.27 -23.14 -13.42
C ILE A 357 11.55 -21.93 -14.05
N LYS A 358 11.20 -22.04 -15.33
CA LYS A 358 10.56 -20.94 -16.08
C LYS A 358 9.08 -20.74 -15.81
N SER A 359 8.40 -21.75 -15.27
CA SER A 359 6.98 -21.64 -14.94
C SER A 359 6.59 -22.65 -13.88
N ILE A 360 5.72 -22.21 -12.97
CA ILE A 360 5.01 -23.08 -12.04
C ILE A 360 3.51 -22.90 -12.19
N THR A 361 2.77 -24.00 -12.11
CA THR A 361 1.31 -23.98 -12.00
C THR A 361 0.90 -24.67 -10.72
N LEU A 362 0.25 -23.94 -9.83
CA LEU A 362 -0.42 -24.45 -8.65
C LEU A 362 -1.89 -24.63 -9.02
N ASP A 363 -2.35 -25.86 -9.18
CA ASP A 363 -3.71 -26.18 -9.61
C ASP A 363 -4.47 -27.03 -8.58
N HIS A 364 -5.78 -27.08 -8.72
CA HIS A 364 -6.71 -27.81 -7.85
C HIS A 364 -6.59 -27.39 -6.38
N ASN A 365 -6.05 -28.24 -5.49
CA ASN A 365 -6.03 -28.00 -4.04
C ASN A 365 -4.61 -27.84 -3.49
N ILE A 366 -3.72 -27.17 -4.23
CA ILE A 366 -2.35 -26.93 -3.78
C ILE A 366 -2.30 -25.75 -2.82
N LYS A 367 -1.67 -25.94 -1.65
CA LYS A 367 -1.53 -24.88 -0.64
C LYS A 367 -0.10 -24.72 -0.17
N ILE A 368 0.39 -23.49 -0.17
CA ILE A 368 1.72 -23.13 0.32
C ILE A 368 1.55 -22.12 1.46
N PHE A 369 2.01 -22.47 2.65
CA PHE A 369 2.06 -21.57 3.80
C PHE A 369 3.51 -21.14 3.99
N GLY A 370 3.89 -20.10 3.24
CA GLY A 370 5.26 -19.65 3.06
C GLY A 370 5.32 -18.61 1.95
N SER A 371 6.40 -17.83 1.94
CA SER A 371 6.68 -16.89 0.85
C SER A 371 7.42 -17.60 -0.29
N LEU A 372 7.07 -17.24 -1.51
CA LEU A 372 7.61 -17.78 -2.74
C LEU A 372 8.44 -16.71 -3.45
N TYR A 373 9.67 -17.06 -3.83
CA TYR A 373 10.61 -16.20 -4.54
C TYR A 373 11.03 -16.93 -5.81
N ALA A 374 10.79 -16.33 -6.97
CA ALA A 374 11.14 -16.90 -8.26
C ALA A 374 12.07 -15.98 -9.05
N GLU A 375 13.23 -16.49 -9.43
CA GLU A 375 14.22 -15.70 -10.19
C GLU A 375 13.77 -15.43 -11.64
N ASP A 376 12.98 -16.31 -12.27
CA ASP A 376 12.49 -16.09 -13.64
C ASP A 376 11.21 -16.88 -13.96
N ALA A 377 10.43 -17.24 -12.94
CA ALA A 377 9.27 -18.11 -13.15
C ALA A 377 8.00 -17.30 -13.41
N THR A 378 7.27 -17.68 -14.46
CA THR A 378 5.84 -17.40 -14.55
C THR A 378 5.09 -18.17 -13.46
N ILE A 379 4.31 -17.47 -12.64
CA ILE A 379 3.59 -18.08 -11.52
C ILE A 379 2.11 -18.10 -11.85
N LYS A 380 1.52 -19.30 -11.89
CA LYS A 380 0.10 -19.49 -12.18
C LYS A 380 -0.61 -20.20 -11.04
N LEU A 381 -1.66 -19.60 -10.50
CA LEU A 381 -2.55 -20.21 -9.51
C LEU A 381 -3.90 -20.48 -10.17
N THR A 382 -4.35 -21.73 -10.15
CA THR A 382 -5.64 -22.17 -10.67
C THR A 382 -6.42 -23.02 -9.66
N GLY A 383 -7.70 -23.24 -9.92
CA GLY A 383 -8.55 -24.08 -9.07
C GLY A 383 -8.91 -23.42 -7.73
N ASN A 384 -8.53 -24.07 -6.63
CA ASN A 384 -8.62 -23.61 -5.23
C ASN A 384 -7.21 -23.54 -4.60
N SER A 385 -6.20 -23.20 -5.41
CA SER A 385 -4.83 -23.08 -4.93
C SER A 385 -4.63 -21.82 -4.09
N MET A 386 -3.66 -21.87 -3.18
CA MET A 386 -3.42 -20.79 -2.22
C MET A 386 -1.95 -20.64 -1.89
N VAL A 387 -1.48 -19.40 -1.83
CA VAL A 387 -0.22 -19.01 -1.20
C VAL A 387 -0.52 -18.08 -0.03
N LYS A 388 -0.23 -18.53 1.20
CA LYS A 388 -0.27 -17.70 2.40
C LYS A 388 1.16 -17.26 2.71
N GLY A 389 1.50 -16.06 2.28
CA GLY A 389 2.84 -15.52 2.21
C GLY A 389 2.98 -14.61 0.98
N ASN A 390 4.14 -13.96 0.86
CA ASN A 390 4.40 -13.08 -0.27
C ASN A 390 4.82 -13.87 -1.50
N ILE A 391 4.55 -13.33 -2.69
CA ILE A 391 5.06 -13.84 -3.96
C ILE A 391 6.01 -12.78 -4.54
N TYR A 392 7.25 -13.16 -4.79
CA TYR A 392 8.23 -12.35 -5.50
C TYR A 392 8.61 -13.05 -6.79
N THR A 393 8.61 -12.34 -7.91
CA THR A 393 9.10 -12.87 -9.17
C THR A 393 9.75 -11.79 -10.03
N GLU A 394 10.89 -12.13 -10.65
CA GLU A 394 11.43 -11.36 -11.78
C GLU A 394 10.96 -11.92 -13.13
N GLY A 395 10.14 -12.98 -13.11
CA GLY A 395 9.50 -13.55 -14.30
C GLY A 395 8.43 -12.64 -14.92
N SER A 396 7.97 -13.03 -16.11
CA SER A 396 7.16 -12.16 -16.97
C SER A 396 5.67 -12.03 -16.61
N VAL A 397 5.11 -12.96 -15.81
CA VAL A 397 3.69 -12.87 -15.43
C VAL A 397 3.35 -13.63 -14.14
N VAL A 398 2.44 -13.06 -13.34
CA VAL A 398 1.70 -13.75 -12.28
C VAL A 398 0.22 -13.82 -12.69
N GLU A 399 -0.32 -15.02 -12.83
CA GLU A 399 -1.71 -15.26 -13.23
C GLU A 399 -2.49 -16.00 -12.13
N LEU A 400 -3.53 -15.36 -11.59
CA LEU A 400 -4.48 -15.98 -10.68
C LEU A 400 -5.77 -16.24 -11.46
N LEU A 401 -6.10 -17.50 -11.70
CA LEU A 401 -7.28 -17.91 -12.47
C LEU A 401 -8.19 -18.83 -11.64
N GLY A 402 -9.49 -18.79 -11.90
CA GLY A 402 -10.43 -19.73 -11.30
C GLY A 402 -11.09 -19.19 -10.04
N SER A 403 -11.60 -20.08 -9.17
CA SER A 403 -12.49 -19.69 -8.06
C SER A 403 -11.78 -19.62 -6.71
N ASN A 404 -10.56 -19.08 -6.69
CA ASN A 404 -9.72 -19.01 -5.50
C ASN A 404 -10.18 -17.88 -4.54
N ARG A 405 -11.13 -18.17 -3.65
CA ARG A 405 -11.65 -17.17 -2.69
C ARG A 405 -10.61 -16.62 -1.68
N GLU A 406 -9.38 -17.11 -1.73
CA GLU A 406 -8.19 -16.51 -1.13
C GLU A 406 -6.96 -17.12 -1.84
N ALA A 407 -6.64 -16.60 -3.03
CA ALA A 407 -5.52 -17.08 -3.84
C ALA A 407 -4.18 -16.73 -3.20
N VAL A 408 -4.06 -15.49 -2.71
CA VAL A 408 -2.86 -14.97 -2.07
C VAL A 408 -3.25 -14.23 -0.80
N SER A 409 -2.63 -14.62 0.31
CA SER A 409 -2.74 -13.96 1.61
C SER A 409 -1.35 -13.44 1.98
N GLY A 410 -1.02 -12.28 1.42
CA GLY A 410 0.31 -11.70 1.29
C GLY A 410 0.38 -10.80 0.06
N SER A 411 1.52 -10.10 -0.11
CA SER A 411 1.72 -9.18 -1.23
C SER A 411 2.38 -9.88 -2.43
N ILE A 412 2.14 -9.35 -3.63
CA ILE A 412 2.75 -9.81 -4.89
C ILE A 412 3.71 -8.73 -5.37
N PHE A 413 4.94 -9.12 -5.66
CA PHE A 413 6.00 -8.27 -6.19
C PHE A 413 6.46 -8.87 -7.53
N ALA A 414 6.18 -8.18 -8.62
CA ALA A 414 6.56 -8.59 -9.96
C ALA A 414 7.48 -7.52 -10.58
N GLU A 415 8.79 -7.74 -10.53
CA GLU A 415 9.79 -6.75 -10.97
C GLU A 415 9.81 -6.55 -12.50
N ASN A 416 9.44 -7.57 -13.27
CA ASN A 416 9.31 -7.48 -14.73
C ASN A 416 7.96 -7.99 -15.23
N GLY A 417 7.06 -8.34 -14.30
CA GLY A 417 5.93 -9.20 -14.59
C GLY A 417 4.60 -8.46 -14.65
N ASN A 418 3.80 -8.81 -15.65
CA ASN A 418 2.39 -8.46 -15.68
C ASN A 418 1.63 -9.23 -14.60
N ILE A 419 0.55 -8.67 -14.06
CA ILE A 419 -0.26 -9.35 -13.05
C ILE A 419 -1.69 -9.46 -13.56
N LYS A 420 -2.24 -10.68 -13.59
CA LYS A 420 -3.61 -10.93 -14.02
C LYS A 420 -4.38 -11.63 -12.92
N VAL A 421 -5.46 -11.01 -12.47
CA VAL A 421 -6.35 -11.52 -11.43
C VAL A 421 -7.71 -11.78 -12.07
N TYR A 422 -7.98 -13.05 -12.35
CA TYR A 422 -9.17 -13.52 -13.04
C TYR A 422 -10.05 -14.44 -12.21
N GLY A 423 -11.32 -14.49 -12.61
CA GLY A 423 -12.32 -15.35 -12.01
C GLY A 423 -12.75 -14.82 -10.64
N ASP A 424 -12.81 -15.72 -9.66
CA ASP A 424 -13.14 -15.38 -8.28
C ASP A 424 -11.90 -15.34 -7.37
N SER A 425 -10.74 -15.05 -7.94
CA SER A 425 -9.46 -14.99 -7.23
C SER A 425 -9.37 -13.75 -6.34
N ILE A 426 -9.08 -13.96 -5.05
CA ILE A 426 -8.91 -12.87 -4.06
C ILE A 426 -7.45 -12.77 -3.62
N ILE A 427 -6.93 -11.55 -3.61
CA ILE A 427 -5.64 -11.19 -3.01
C ILE A 427 -5.91 -10.37 -1.74
N ARG A 428 -5.29 -10.78 -0.63
CA ARG A 428 -5.24 -10.03 0.63
C ARG A 428 -3.82 -9.55 0.86
N GLY A 429 -3.51 -8.38 0.32
CA GLY A 429 -2.17 -7.79 0.31
C GLY A 429 -2.00 -6.84 -0.87
N ASN A 430 -0.82 -6.24 -0.95
CA ASN A 430 -0.53 -5.24 -1.97
C ASN A 430 0.00 -5.89 -3.24
N ILE A 431 -0.24 -5.25 -4.37
CA ILE A 431 0.28 -5.63 -5.68
C ILE A 431 1.32 -4.58 -6.09
N TYR A 432 2.53 -5.01 -6.39
CA TYR A 432 3.59 -4.18 -6.94
C TYR A 432 4.02 -4.76 -8.28
N SER A 433 3.89 -4.00 -9.35
CA SER A 433 4.28 -4.43 -10.70
C SER A 433 5.14 -3.37 -11.38
N ALA A 434 6.28 -3.80 -11.91
CA ALA A 434 7.05 -3.04 -12.88
C ALA A 434 6.89 -3.57 -14.32
N GLY A 435 5.96 -4.50 -14.52
CA GLY A 435 5.49 -4.88 -15.84
C GLY A 435 4.55 -3.84 -16.46
N ASP A 436 4.15 -4.08 -17.70
CA ASP A 436 3.33 -3.15 -18.50
C ASP A 436 1.83 -3.20 -18.15
N MET A 437 1.39 -4.15 -17.32
CA MET A 437 -0.05 -4.36 -17.07
C MET A 437 -0.36 -5.01 -15.71
N VAL A 438 -1.35 -4.44 -15.03
CA VAL A 438 -2.11 -5.09 -13.96
C VAL A 438 -3.58 -5.17 -14.40
N GLU A 439 -4.10 -6.38 -14.53
CA GLU A 439 -5.48 -6.61 -14.97
C GLU A 439 -6.27 -7.39 -13.92
N VAL A 440 -7.40 -6.83 -13.50
CA VAL A 440 -8.33 -7.43 -12.55
C VAL A 440 -9.69 -7.56 -13.22
N TYR A 441 -10.12 -8.79 -13.46
CA TYR A 441 -11.37 -9.08 -14.14
C TYR A 441 -12.10 -10.25 -13.50
N GLY A 442 -13.36 -10.07 -13.14
CA GLY A 442 -14.15 -11.14 -12.56
C GLY A 442 -15.49 -10.66 -12.04
N SER A 443 -16.18 -11.54 -11.33
CA SER A 443 -17.48 -11.26 -10.70
C SER A 443 -17.37 -11.16 -9.17
N VAL A 444 -16.15 -10.97 -8.64
CA VAL A 444 -15.89 -10.98 -7.21
C VAL A 444 -15.80 -9.60 -6.60
N ARG A 445 -16.55 -9.45 -5.51
CA ARG A 445 -16.31 -8.42 -4.54
C ARG A 445 -15.01 -8.72 -3.79
N ASP A 446 -14.14 -7.74 -3.76
CA ASP A 446 -12.88 -7.73 -3.02
C ASP A 446 -11.80 -8.60 -3.69
N ALA A 447 -11.73 -8.54 -5.03
CA ALA A 447 -10.69 -9.21 -5.81
C ALA A 447 -9.29 -8.84 -5.32
N VAL A 448 -9.12 -7.59 -4.87
CA VAL A 448 -7.92 -7.14 -4.16
C VAL A 448 -8.34 -6.38 -2.90
N ILE A 449 -7.78 -6.79 -1.76
CA ILE A 449 -7.87 -6.10 -0.47
C ILE A 449 -6.45 -5.66 -0.12
N GLY A 450 -6.12 -4.43 -0.48
CA GLY A 450 -4.77 -3.88 -0.50
C GLY A 450 -4.60 -2.92 -1.67
N ALA A 451 -3.43 -2.28 -1.73
CA ALA A 451 -3.13 -1.32 -2.77
C ALA A 451 -2.53 -1.97 -4.02
N ILE A 452 -2.74 -1.33 -5.18
CA ILE A 452 -2.06 -1.63 -6.43
C ILE A 452 -1.08 -0.50 -6.71
N PHE A 453 0.19 -0.84 -6.89
CA PHE A 453 1.25 0.05 -7.32
C PHE A 453 1.83 -0.45 -8.65
N ILE A 454 1.82 0.41 -9.68
CA ILE A 454 2.44 0.13 -10.97
C ILE A 454 3.44 1.24 -11.35
N GLU A 455 4.64 0.84 -11.78
CA GLU A 455 5.69 1.77 -12.21
C GLU A 455 5.36 2.46 -13.54
N ASN A 456 4.85 1.72 -14.51
CA ASN A 456 4.36 2.27 -15.76
C ASN A 456 3.53 1.20 -16.46
N GLY A 457 2.36 1.54 -16.96
CA GLY A 457 1.57 0.58 -17.72
C GLY A 457 0.08 0.80 -17.62
N VAL A 458 -0.67 -0.26 -17.91
CA VAL A 458 -2.13 -0.23 -17.89
C VAL A 458 -2.65 -0.95 -16.64
N VAL A 459 -3.39 -0.25 -15.81
CA VAL A 459 -4.24 -0.84 -14.77
C VAL A 459 -5.64 -0.96 -15.32
N ASN A 460 -6.14 -2.19 -15.42
CA ASN A 460 -7.41 -2.52 -16.02
C ASN A 460 -8.29 -3.22 -14.98
N ILE A 461 -9.38 -2.58 -14.57
CA ILE A 461 -10.34 -3.13 -13.61
C ILE A 461 -11.67 -3.29 -14.32
N TYR A 462 -12.05 -4.54 -14.58
CA TYR A 462 -13.22 -4.86 -15.40
C TYR A 462 -14.21 -5.85 -14.78
N GLY A 463 -15.39 -5.94 -15.41
CA GLY A 463 -16.46 -6.85 -14.99
C GLY A 463 -17.20 -6.29 -13.77
N SER A 464 -17.27 -7.08 -12.70
CA SER A 464 -17.82 -6.68 -11.39
C SER A 464 -16.77 -6.80 -10.28
N ALA A 465 -15.49 -6.77 -10.65
CA ALA A 465 -14.39 -6.85 -9.70
C ALA A 465 -14.29 -5.57 -8.86
N THR A 466 -14.06 -5.71 -7.56
CA THR A 466 -13.81 -4.55 -6.68
C THR A 466 -12.43 -4.60 -6.04
N ILE A 467 -11.80 -3.43 -5.94
CA ILE A 467 -10.55 -3.18 -5.23
C ILE A 467 -10.89 -2.42 -3.95
N ASN A 468 -10.52 -2.95 -2.79
CA ASN A 468 -10.59 -2.23 -1.51
C ASN A 468 -9.17 -1.83 -1.13
N GLY A 469 -8.79 -0.63 -1.55
CA GLY A 469 -7.44 -0.11 -1.43
C GLY A 469 -7.12 0.85 -2.58
N ASP A 470 -5.91 1.39 -2.50
CA ASP A 470 -5.49 2.49 -3.37
C ASP A 470 -4.94 1.97 -4.70
N VAL A 471 -5.09 2.77 -5.76
CA VAL A 471 -4.42 2.51 -7.04
C VAL A 471 -3.42 3.63 -7.30
N ILE A 472 -2.14 3.30 -7.29
CA ILE A 472 -1.04 4.23 -7.58
C ILE A 472 -0.39 3.83 -8.90
N SER A 473 -0.39 4.75 -9.85
CA SER A 473 0.24 4.56 -11.15
C SER A 473 1.18 5.70 -11.46
N ARG A 474 2.45 5.38 -11.73
CA ARG A 474 3.44 6.38 -12.13
C ARG A 474 3.41 6.70 -13.63
N GLY A 475 2.61 5.99 -14.44
CA GLY A 475 2.45 6.27 -15.88
C GLY A 475 1.45 5.34 -16.58
N GLY A 476 1.09 5.67 -17.83
CA GLY A 476 0.19 4.87 -18.66
C GLY A 476 -1.29 5.20 -18.44
N THR A 477 -2.13 4.18 -18.20
CA THR A 477 -3.58 4.33 -18.10
C THR A 477 -4.17 3.53 -16.94
N VAL A 478 -5.01 4.15 -16.13
CA VAL A 478 -5.86 3.46 -15.15
C VAL A 478 -7.29 3.46 -15.67
N ARG A 479 -7.84 2.29 -15.98
CA ARG A 479 -9.20 2.12 -16.50
C ARG A 479 -10.05 1.30 -15.55
N VAL A 480 -11.18 1.88 -15.14
CA VAL A 480 -12.23 1.21 -14.35
C VAL A 480 -13.47 1.11 -15.21
N SER A 481 -13.85 -0.09 -15.64
CA SER A 481 -15.01 -0.27 -16.50
C SER A 481 -15.74 -1.58 -16.35
N GLY A 482 -17.06 -1.57 -16.23
CA GLY A 482 -17.85 -2.80 -16.20
C GLY A 482 -19.07 -2.64 -15.32
N SER A 483 -19.89 -3.68 -15.25
CA SER A 483 -21.10 -3.68 -14.41
C SER A 483 -20.72 -3.83 -12.93
N GLY A 484 -20.43 -2.72 -12.26
CA GLY A 484 -20.11 -2.69 -10.83
C GLY A 484 -18.62 -2.82 -10.50
N ALA A 485 -17.74 -2.71 -11.51
CA ALA A 485 -16.31 -2.59 -11.28
C ALA A 485 -16.03 -1.34 -10.42
N ALA A 486 -15.29 -1.50 -9.32
CA ALA A 486 -15.11 -0.42 -8.36
C ALA A 486 -13.69 -0.36 -7.76
N VAL A 487 -13.22 0.86 -7.50
CA VAL A 487 -12.09 1.15 -6.61
C VAL A 487 -12.63 1.86 -5.38
N ASN A 488 -12.47 1.26 -4.20
CA ASN A 488 -12.85 1.81 -2.91
C ASN A 488 -11.57 2.22 -2.17
N GLY A 489 -11.16 3.46 -2.37
CA GLY A 489 -9.83 3.99 -2.05
C GLY A 489 -9.55 5.20 -2.95
N PHE A 490 -8.33 5.74 -2.94
CA PHE A 490 -7.98 6.81 -3.88
C PHE A 490 -7.20 6.26 -5.09
N THR A 491 -7.28 6.96 -6.21
CA THR A 491 -6.49 6.68 -7.42
C THR A 491 -5.47 7.80 -7.61
N TYR A 492 -4.20 7.51 -7.36
CA TYR A 492 -3.10 8.46 -7.51
C TYR A 492 -2.29 8.17 -8.77
N ALA A 493 -2.57 8.90 -9.84
CA ALA A 493 -2.00 8.65 -11.16
C ALA A 493 -1.65 9.95 -11.90
N PRO A 494 -0.83 10.86 -11.30
CA PRO A 494 -0.64 12.23 -11.80
C PRO A 494 0.00 12.31 -13.19
N CYS A 495 0.64 11.24 -13.66
CA CYS A 495 1.21 11.13 -15.01
C CYS A 495 0.43 10.21 -15.96
N SER A 496 -0.74 9.71 -15.54
CA SER A 496 -1.54 8.72 -16.30
C SER A 496 -2.87 9.29 -16.79
N ASN A 497 -3.43 8.64 -17.81
CA ASN A 497 -4.84 8.82 -18.15
C ASN A 497 -5.71 7.97 -17.22
N VAL A 498 -6.76 8.55 -16.63
CA VAL A 498 -7.75 7.81 -15.84
C VAL A 498 -9.07 7.76 -16.61
N GLU A 499 -9.56 6.54 -16.85
CA GLU A 499 -10.79 6.29 -17.61
C GLU A 499 -11.80 5.56 -16.72
N VAL A 500 -12.93 6.21 -16.41
CA VAL A 500 -14.06 5.59 -15.71
C VAL A 500 -15.19 5.39 -16.71
N LEU A 501 -15.34 4.17 -17.20
CA LEU A 501 -16.19 3.87 -18.35
C LEU A 501 -17.37 2.96 -18.00
N ASN A 502 -18.46 3.04 -18.76
CA ASN A 502 -19.67 2.23 -18.59
C ASN A 502 -20.29 2.41 -17.19
N SER A 503 -20.30 1.36 -16.35
CA SER A 503 -20.78 1.41 -14.96
C SER A 503 -19.64 1.30 -13.94
N GLY A 504 -18.40 1.61 -14.34
CA GLY A 504 -17.25 1.68 -13.44
C GLY A 504 -17.43 2.78 -12.38
N MET A 505 -16.87 2.57 -11.20
CA MET A 505 -16.96 3.50 -10.06
C MET A 505 -15.62 3.67 -9.35
N ILE A 506 -15.34 4.89 -8.89
CA ILE A 506 -14.28 5.17 -7.93
C ILE A 506 -14.90 5.87 -6.71
N GLN A 507 -14.74 5.28 -5.54
CA GLN A 507 -15.16 5.83 -4.25
C GLN A 507 -13.93 6.34 -3.51
N GLY A 508 -13.57 7.59 -3.78
CA GLY A 508 -12.42 8.29 -3.23
C GLY A 508 -11.91 9.37 -4.17
N THR A 509 -10.71 9.87 -3.89
CA THR A 509 -10.08 10.94 -4.68
C THR A 509 -9.35 10.38 -5.89
N VAL A 510 -9.50 11.02 -7.05
CA VAL A 510 -8.72 10.74 -8.25
C VAL A 510 -7.74 11.88 -8.52
N VAL A 511 -6.47 11.57 -8.71
CA VAL A 511 -5.43 12.48 -9.20
C VAL A 511 -4.92 11.91 -10.53
N ALA A 512 -5.01 12.67 -11.61
CA ALA A 512 -4.69 12.20 -12.96
C ALA A 512 -3.93 13.25 -13.79
N ASN A 513 -3.28 12.83 -14.88
CA ASN A 513 -2.88 13.78 -15.92
C ASN A 513 -4.10 14.20 -16.76
N THR A 514 -4.87 13.20 -17.20
CA THR A 514 -6.13 13.40 -17.92
C THR A 514 -7.18 12.48 -17.34
N CYS A 515 -8.44 12.91 -17.31
CA CYS A 515 -9.53 12.07 -16.84
C CYS A 515 -10.70 12.05 -17.85
N THR A 516 -11.17 10.85 -18.18
CA THR A 516 -12.38 10.63 -18.98
C THR A 516 -13.38 9.84 -18.16
N VAL A 517 -14.59 10.38 -18.00
CA VAL A 517 -15.72 9.73 -17.36
C VAL A 517 -16.83 9.60 -18.39
N ASP A 518 -17.19 8.38 -18.75
CA ASP A 518 -18.18 8.11 -19.80
C ASP A 518 -19.02 6.87 -19.49
N GLY A 519 -20.34 7.01 -19.54
CA GLY A 519 -21.26 5.89 -19.36
C GLY A 519 -22.58 6.32 -18.73
N GLY A 520 -23.41 5.33 -18.40
CA GLY A 520 -24.73 5.55 -17.78
C GLY A 520 -24.69 5.68 -16.26
N ASN A 521 -23.51 5.80 -15.65
CA ASN A 521 -23.36 5.74 -14.20
C ASN A 521 -23.63 7.10 -13.53
N ARG A 522 -24.53 7.09 -12.55
CA ARG A 522 -24.93 8.28 -11.78
C ARG A 522 -23.92 8.70 -10.72
N ASP A 523 -22.94 7.87 -10.36
CA ASP A 523 -21.94 8.19 -9.31
C ASP A 523 -20.57 7.60 -9.67
N ALA A 524 -20.06 7.96 -10.86
CA ALA A 524 -18.84 7.38 -11.43
C ALA A 524 -17.58 7.69 -10.60
N ILE A 525 -17.48 8.90 -10.05
CA ILE A 525 -16.45 9.27 -9.07
C ILE A 525 -17.16 9.94 -7.90
N THR A 526 -16.93 9.46 -6.69
CA THR A 526 -17.51 10.06 -5.47
C THR A 526 -16.41 10.33 -4.47
N ALA A 527 -16.23 11.60 -4.13
CA ALA A 527 -15.29 11.99 -3.09
C ALA A 527 -15.60 11.27 -1.77
N ASN A 528 -14.56 10.89 -1.04
CA ASN A 528 -14.69 10.23 0.25
C ASN A 528 -13.94 11.06 1.29
N SER A 529 -14.60 11.35 2.42
CA SER A 529 -14.02 12.10 3.53
C SER A 529 -13.11 11.24 4.41
N SER A 530 -13.26 9.91 4.38
CA SER A 530 -12.41 8.97 5.13
C SER A 530 -11.52 8.17 4.17
N LEU A 531 -10.42 8.79 3.73
CA LEU A 531 -9.37 8.09 2.97
C LEU A 531 -8.39 7.42 3.92
N ASP A 532 -8.24 6.09 3.81
CA ASP A 532 -7.09 5.39 4.36
C ASP A 532 -5.86 5.72 3.51
N THR A 533 -4.94 6.50 4.07
CA THR A 533 -3.72 6.93 3.37
C THR A 533 -2.47 6.23 3.91
N THR A 534 -2.60 5.13 4.65
CA THR A 534 -1.43 4.47 5.24
C THR A 534 -0.48 3.93 4.17
N PHE A 535 -0.99 3.25 3.14
CA PHE A 535 -0.17 2.83 2.02
C PHE A 535 0.47 4.02 1.31
N PHE A 536 -0.34 5.03 0.97
CA PHE A 536 0.14 6.28 0.38
C PHE A 536 1.32 6.89 1.14
N ASN A 537 1.15 7.10 2.45
CA ASN A 537 2.10 7.75 3.33
C ASN A 537 3.36 6.88 3.55
N SER A 538 3.27 5.57 3.29
CA SER A 538 4.41 4.66 3.38
C SER A 538 5.36 4.76 2.18
N LEU A 539 4.92 5.34 1.05
CA LEU A 539 5.77 5.52 -0.13
C LEU A 539 6.84 6.60 0.08
N GLY A 540 7.90 6.56 -0.71
CA GLY A 540 8.99 7.54 -0.61
C GLY A 540 8.65 8.85 -1.31
N TRP A 541 8.28 9.89 -0.57
CA TRP A 541 7.89 11.20 -1.15
C TRP A 541 8.98 12.27 -1.13
N GLY A 542 10.20 11.91 -0.73
CA GLY A 542 11.27 12.88 -0.51
C GLY A 542 11.02 13.78 0.71
N THR A 543 11.62 14.97 0.72
CA THR A 543 11.64 15.86 1.91
C THR A 543 10.31 16.53 2.22
N ASN A 544 9.42 16.63 1.23
CA ASN A 544 8.17 17.38 1.35
C ASN A 544 7.00 16.50 1.81
N GLY A 545 7.21 15.19 1.90
CA GLY A 545 6.15 14.25 2.24
C GLY A 545 5.09 14.10 1.12
N PRO A 546 4.07 13.26 1.36
CA PRO A 546 2.98 13.06 0.41
C PRO A 546 2.23 14.37 0.12
N PRO A 547 1.79 14.60 -1.13
CA PRO A 547 0.99 15.77 -1.47
C PRO A 547 -0.41 15.68 -0.86
N SER A 548 -1.01 16.84 -0.58
CA SER A 548 -2.39 16.90 -0.09
C SER A 548 -3.40 16.45 -1.16
N LEU A 549 -4.30 15.57 -0.75
CA LEU A 549 -5.44 15.11 -1.55
C LEU A 549 -6.71 15.95 -1.29
N VAL A 550 -6.64 17.01 -0.48
CA VAL A 550 -7.78 17.86 -0.10
C VAL A 550 -7.66 19.24 -0.77
N LEU A 551 -8.80 19.82 -1.16
CA LEU A 551 -8.86 21.19 -1.67
C LEU A 551 -8.66 22.20 -0.54
N ASN A 552 -7.79 23.20 -0.78
CA ASN A 552 -7.45 24.29 0.15
C ASN A 552 -6.65 23.92 1.42
N GLU A 553 -5.97 22.78 1.45
CA GLU A 553 -4.92 22.55 2.45
C GLU A 553 -3.67 23.37 2.07
N GLN A 554 -3.38 24.41 2.85
CA GLN A 554 -2.16 25.20 2.67
C GLN A 554 -0.95 24.39 3.18
N VAL A 555 -0.02 24.12 2.27
CA VAL A 555 1.30 23.55 2.59
C VAL A 555 2.03 24.55 3.50
N THR A 556 2.27 24.17 4.75
CA THR A 556 3.34 24.80 5.53
C THR A 556 4.65 24.08 5.20
N PRO A 557 5.74 24.79 4.86
CA PRO A 557 7.04 24.16 4.76
C PRO A 557 7.39 23.58 6.13
N VAL A 558 7.59 22.26 6.19
CA VAL A 558 8.09 21.60 7.40
C VAL A 558 9.49 22.16 7.69
N VAL A 559 9.61 22.92 8.78
CA VAL A 559 10.91 23.27 9.36
C VAL A 559 11.50 21.98 9.92
N THR A 560 12.50 21.45 9.22
CA THR A 560 13.27 20.30 9.70
C THR A 560 13.97 20.60 11.02
N PRO A 561 13.87 19.73 12.05
CA PRO A 561 14.95 19.57 13.00
C PRO A 561 16.14 19.00 12.23
N ASN A 562 17.17 19.82 12.09
CA ASN A 562 18.44 19.48 11.45
C ASN A 562 18.98 18.13 11.94
N THR A 563 18.83 17.06 11.16
CA THR A 563 19.49 15.77 11.37
C THR A 563 20.05 15.24 10.06
N ASN A 564 20.95 16.02 9.48
CA ASN A 564 21.78 15.60 8.36
C ASN A 564 22.86 14.61 8.86
N TRP A 565 22.53 13.32 8.92
CA TRP A 565 23.47 12.24 9.31
C TRP A 565 24.58 12.02 8.26
N ARG A 566 24.46 12.60 7.06
CA ARG A 566 25.41 12.47 5.94
C ARG A 566 26.73 13.25 6.08
N ASN A 567 26.99 13.88 7.22
CA ASN A 567 28.30 14.49 7.54
C ASN A 567 29.13 13.73 8.60
N LYS A 568 28.79 12.49 8.94
CA LYS A 568 29.71 11.61 9.71
C LYS A 568 30.15 10.43 8.85
N GLY A 569 31.38 10.50 8.34
CA GLY A 569 32.02 9.39 7.62
C GLY A 569 32.93 9.77 6.45
N LYS A 570 33.66 10.89 6.52
CA LYS A 570 34.86 11.05 5.66
C LYS A 570 36.07 10.53 6.42
N TRP A 571 36.56 9.38 5.99
CA TRP A 571 37.94 8.95 6.22
C TRP A 571 38.87 9.99 5.59
N VAL A 572 39.64 10.68 6.42
CA VAL A 572 40.81 11.43 5.97
C VAL A 572 42.02 10.54 6.21
N LYS A 573 42.75 10.25 5.14
CA LYS A 573 44.04 9.59 5.14
C LYS A 573 45.06 10.49 5.85
N GLU A 574 45.72 9.98 6.87
CA GLU A 574 47.19 9.83 6.91
C GLU A 574 47.53 8.44 7.47
#